data_AF-A0A941RZ23-F1
#
_entry.id   AF-A0A941RZ23-F1
#
_cell.length_a   1.000
_cell.length_b   1.000
_cell.length_c   1.000
_cell.angle_alpha   90.00
_cell.angle_beta   90.00
_cell.angle_gamma   90.00
#
_symmetry.space_group_name_H-M   'P 1'
#
loop_
_entity.id
_entity.type
_entity.pdbx_description
1 polymer ?
#
loop_
_entity_poly.entity_id
_entity_poly.type
_entity_poly.pdbx_seq_one_letter_code
_entity_poly.pdbx_strand_id
1 'polypeptide(L)'
;MPTTNGGRLISQALSTSNIDLRYIPSVKMVADRKARADLQDALASYMRGDISTFAFDDRNSAYFEGGQTQDQSVLEISRVLWTMHDDFVDHPISVSREGWLFLKRVVTFLDTDLELRETPRWTRLSEFWPFRDATEWSENESTGLDRQIPDYDPDKHGRPIGHWWNRIPTLTGFAIILAMLAVVFYFGVN
;
A
#
# COMPACT_ATOMS: atom_id res chain seq x y z
N MET A 1 12.32 74.59 5.57
CA MET A 1 12.59 73.23 5.07
C MET A 1 11.49 72.30 5.56
N PRO A 2 10.56 71.84 4.69
CA PRO A 2 9.53 70.89 5.08
C PRO A 2 9.96 69.45 4.76
N THR A 3 9.72 68.55 5.72
CA THR A 3 9.95 67.11 5.60
C THR A 3 8.68 66.43 5.08
N THR A 4 8.82 65.65 4.01
CA THR A 4 7.75 64.86 3.38
C THR A 4 7.49 63.58 4.14
N ASN A 5 6.33 63.49 4.78
CA ASN A 5 5.77 62.28 5.39
C ASN A 5 4.85 61.59 4.37
N GLY A 6 5.40 60.69 3.56
CA GLY A 6 4.67 59.97 2.51
C GLY A 6 5.02 58.48 2.56
N GLY A 7 4.42 57.74 3.49
CA GLY A 7 4.73 56.32 3.63
C GLY A 7 3.93 55.60 4.69
N ARG A 8 2.59 55.67 4.66
CA ARG A 8 1.76 54.88 5.59
C ARG A 8 0.30 54.68 5.18
N LEU A 9 0.02 54.25 3.94
CA LEU A 9 -1.37 53.98 3.54
C LEU A 9 -1.62 52.70 2.71
N ILE A 10 -0.63 51.82 2.51
CA ILE A 10 -0.85 50.57 1.73
C ILE A 10 -0.87 49.30 2.61
N SER A 11 -0.43 49.35 3.87
CA SER A 11 -0.32 48.14 4.71
C SER A 11 -1.61 47.74 5.46
N GLN A 12 -2.74 48.42 5.27
CA GLN A 12 -3.99 48.12 6.01
C GLN A 12 -5.10 47.45 5.20
N ALA A 13 -4.93 47.25 3.89
CA ALA A 13 -5.98 46.67 3.03
C ALA A 13 -5.87 45.15 2.80
N LEU A 14 -4.89 44.45 3.41
CA LEU A 14 -4.68 43.01 3.21
C LEU A 14 -4.89 42.15 4.47
N SER A 15 -5.47 42.70 5.55
CA SER A 15 -5.57 42.03 6.86
C SER A 15 -6.97 41.52 7.22
N THR A 16 -7.90 41.38 6.28
CA THR A 16 -9.30 40.99 6.59
C THR A 16 -9.83 39.76 5.86
N SER A 17 -9.06 39.12 4.98
CA SER A 17 -9.43 37.80 4.46
C SER A 17 -8.91 36.71 5.40
N ASN A 18 -9.59 36.52 6.54
CA ASN A 18 -9.59 35.25 7.28
C ASN A 18 -10.29 34.19 6.42
N ILE A 19 -9.72 33.89 5.25
CA ILE A 19 -10.07 32.70 4.50
C ILE A 19 -9.52 31.57 5.35
N ASP A 20 -10.40 30.90 6.08
CA ASP A 20 -10.06 29.67 6.78
C ASP A 20 -9.67 28.64 5.71
N LEU A 21 -8.38 28.61 5.36
CA LEU A 21 -7.78 27.69 4.41
C LEU A 21 -7.95 26.22 4.83
N ARG A 22 -8.56 25.95 5.99
CA ARG A 22 -8.95 24.62 6.46
C ARG A 22 -10.24 24.09 5.84
N TYR A 23 -11.01 24.91 5.12
CA TYR A 23 -12.21 24.47 4.41
C TYR A 23 -12.07 24.67 2.90
N ILE A 24 -11.14 23.94 2.30
CA ILE A 24 -11.25 23.61 0.88
C ILE A 24 -12.24 22.44 0.85
N PRO A 25 -13.47 22.60 0.33
CA PRO A 25 -14.39 21.48 0.20
C PRO A 25 -13.65 20.40 -0.57
N SER A 26 -13.47 19.23 0.06
CA SER A 26 -12.80 18.09 -0.54
C SER A 26 -13.49 17.83 -1.87
N VAL A 27 -12.80 18.14 -2.97
CA VAL A 27 -13.31 17.88 -4.30
C VAL A 27 -13.42 16.37 -4.36
N LYS A 28 -14.65 15.88 -4.35
CA LYS A 28 -14.95 14.45 -4.49
C LYS A 28 -14.27 13.98 -5.76
N MET A 29 -13.14 13.29 -5.63
CA MET A 29 -12.41 12.81 -6.78
C MET A 29 -13.15 11.61 -7.33
N VAL A 30 -13.51 11.69 -8.61
CA VAL A 30 -14.20 10.59 -9.29
C VAL A 30 -13.31 9.37 -9.27
N ALA A 31 -13.87 8.23 -8.85
CA ALA A 31 -13.17 6.95 -8.86
C ALA A 31 -12.63 6.64 -10.26
N ASP A 32 -11.33 6.35 -10.35
CA ASP A 32 -10.69 5.99 -11.61
C ASP A 32 -11.01 4.52 -11.90
N ARG A 33 -12.11 4.30 -12.61
CA ARG A 33 -12.63 2.95 -12.89
C ARG A 33 -11.65 2.09 -13.67
N LYS A 34 -10.81 2.69 -14.52
CA LYS A 34 -9.81 1.93 -15.25
C LYS A 34 -8.71 1.46 -14.30
N ALA A 35 -8.13 2.37 -13.52
CA ALA A 35 -7.06 2.02 -12.58
C ALA A 35 -7.52 1.00 -11.54
N ARG A 36 -8.75 1.14 -11.02
CA ARG A 36 -9.35 0.16 -10.11
C ARG A 36 -9.49 -1.22 -10.76
N ALA A 37 -10.04 -1.29 -11.97
CA ALA A 37 -10.25 -2.56 -12.68
C ALA A 37 -8.93 -3.25 -13.02
N ASP A 38 -7.92 -2.50 -13.46
CA ASP A 38 -6.60 -3.02 -13.77
C ASP A 38 -5.90 -3.58 -12.51
N LEU A 39 -5.90 -2.85 -11.39
CA LEU A 39 -5.32 -3.30 -10.12
C LEU A 39 -6.09 -4.51 -9.56
N GLN A 40 -7.42 -4.51 -9.67
CA GLN A 40 -8.28 -5.62 -9.28
C GLN A 40 -7.94 -6.89 -10.07
N ASP A 41 -7.77 -6.77 -11.40
CA ASP A 41 -7.38 -7.88 -12.27
C ASP A 41 -5.99 -8.43 -11.92
N ALA A 42 -5.02 -7.55 -11.69
CA ALA A 42 -3.68 -7.95 -11.26
C ALA A 42 -3.74 -8.72 -9.94
N LEU A 43 -4.46 -8.20 -8.94
CA LEU A 43 -4.57 -8.84 -7.63
C LEU A 43 -5.32 -10.19 -7.72
N ALA A 44 -6.43 -10.24 -8.46
CA ALA A 44 -7.17 -11.49 -8.65
C ALA A 44 -6.34 -12.54 -9.39
N SER A 45 -5.56 -12.15 -10.40
CA SER A 45 -4.64 -13.04 -11.11
C SER A 45 -3.54 -13.58 -10.21
N TYR A 46 -2.98 -12.73 -9.34
CA TYR A 46 -1.99 -13.15 -8.34
C TYR A 46 -2.59 -14.14 -7.33
N MET A 47 -3.81 -13.86 -6.84
CA MET A 47 -4.53 -14.76 -5.94
C MET A 47 -4.88 -16.10 -6.59
N ARG A 48 -5.18 -16.15 -7.89
CA ARG A 48 -5.39 -17.42 -8.61
C ARG A 48 -4.09 -18.20 -8.87
N GLY A 49 -2.93 -17.55 -8.68
CA GLY A 49 -1.62 -18.10 -9.02
C GLY A 49 -1.31 -18.02 -10.53
N ASP A 50 -2.05 -17.21 -11.29
CA ASP A 50 -1.85 -17.00 -12.72
C ASP A 50 -0.57 -16.18 -13.01
N ILE A 51 -0.20 -15.31 -12.07
CA ILE A 51 1.02 -14.49 -12.10
C ILE A 51 1.80 -14.66 -10.80
N SER A 52 3.10 -14.45 -10.86
CA SER A 52 4.01 -14.50 -9.72
C SER A 52 4.09 -13.15 -8.98
N THR A 53 4.75 -13.11 -7.82
CA THR A 53 4.93 -11.90 -7.02
C THR A 53 5.56 -10.75 -7.82
N PHE A 54 6.60 -10.99 -8.62
CA PHE A 54 7.25 -9.92 -9.38
C PHE A 54 6.35 -9.38 -10.50
N ALA A 55 5.65 -10.26 -11.21
CA ALA A 55 4.69 -9.84 -12.24
C ALA A 55 3.49 -9.09 -11.66
N PHE A 56 3.09 -9.40 -10.42
CA PHE A 56 2.11 -8.60 -9.69
C PHE A 56 2.67 -7.24 -9.29
N ASP A 57 3.89 -7.20 -8.73
CA ASP A 57 4.55 -5.98 -8.29
C ASP A 57 4.71 -4.98 -9.44
N ASP A 58 5.21 -5.42 -10.60
CA ASP A 58 5.34 -4.58 -11.80
C ASP A 58 4.02 -3.85 -12.16
N ARG A 59 2.89 -4.55 -12.02
CA ARG A 59 1.55 -3.99 -12.30
C ARG A 59 1.08 -3.05 -11.19
N ASN A 60 1.38 -3.38 -9.93
CA ASN A 60 0.99 -2.57 -8.79
C ASN A 60 1.79 -1.24 -8.73
N SER A 61 3.10 -1.31 -8.99
CA SER A 61 4.06 -0.19 -8.95
C SER A 61 3.76 0.89 -9.97
N ALA A 62 3.10 0.53 -11.07
CA ALA A 62 2.61 1.48 -12.08
C ALA A 62 1.73 2.60 -11.50
N TYR A 63 0.99 2.35 -10.40
CA TYR A 63 0.10 3.35 -9.81
C TYR A 63 0.80 4.27 -8.81
N PHE A 64 1.58 3.73 -7.87
CA PHE A 64 2.17 4.55 -6.81
C PHE A 64 3.50 5.21 -7.20
N GLU A 65 4.28 4.62 -8.10
CA GLU A 65 5.53 5.22 -8.61
C GLU A 65 5.30 5.94 -9.94
N GLY A 66 4.50 5.34 -10.83
CA GLY A 66 4.25 5.87 -12.17
C GLY A 66 3.28 7.04 -12.23
N GLY A 67 2.53 7.30 -11.15
CA GLY A 67 1.52 8.36 -11.10
C GLY A 67 0.40 8.18 -12.14
N GLN A 68 0.08 6.93 -12.50
CA GLN A 68 -0.89 6.62 -13.56
C GLN A 68 -2.34 6.90 -13.19
N THR A 69 -2.63 7.22 -11.93
CA THR A 69 -3.98 7.54 -11.47
C THR A 69 -3.98 8.68 -10.47
N GLN A 70 -5.09 9.43 -10.43
CA GLN A 70 -5.39 10.39 -9.37
C GLN A 70 -6.33 9.80 -8.31
N ASP A 71 -6.79 8.56 -8.46
CA ASP A 71 -7.65 7.93 -7.46
C ASP A 71 -6.86 7.60 -6.18
N GLN A 72 -7.06 8.42 -5.15
CA GLN A 72 -6.36 8.26 -3.87
C GLN A 72 -6.58 6.88 -3.25
N SER A 73 -7.73 6.25 -3.48
CA SER A 73 -8.00 4.91 -2.95
C SER A 73 -7.09 3.87 -3.59
N VAL A 74 -6.90 3.96 -4.92
CA VAL A 74 -5.97 3.09 -5.66
C VAL A 74 -4.54 3.31 -5.18
N LEU A 75 -4.11 4.58 -5.04
CA LEU A 75 -2.76 4.91 -4.58
C LEU A 75 -2.45 4.36 -3.18
N GLU A 76 -3.38 4.49 -2.23
CA GLU A 76 -3.21 3.96 -0.88
C GLU A 76 -3.26 2.42 -0.85
N ILE A 77 -4.19 1.81 -1.59
CA ILE A 77 -4.26 0.35 -1.71
C ILE A 77 -2.97 -0.21 -2.29
N SER A 78 -2.49 0.36 -3.40
CA SER A 78 -1.24 -0.08 -4.04
C SER A 78 -0.05 0.01 -3.10
N ARG A 79 0.03 1.07 -2.28
CA ARG A 79 1.08 1.22 -1.29
C ARG A 79 0.99 0.16 -0.18
N VAL A 80 -0.21 -0.15 0.30
CA VAL A 80 -0.41 -1.20 1.31
C VAL A 80 -0.04 -2.56 0.73
N LEU A 81 -0.50 -2.89 -0.48
CA LEU A 81 -0.18 -4.14 -1.16
C LEU A 81 1.33 -4.29 -1.34
N TRP A 82 2.02 -3.23 -1.77
CA TRP A 82 3.48 -3.22 -1.90
C TRP A 82 4.20 -3.66 -0.60
N THR A 83 3.72 -3.20 0.57
CA THR A 83 4.31 -3.61 1.87
C THR A 83 4.09 -5.09 2.25
N MET A 84 3.26 -5.82 1.51
CA MET A 84 2.98 -7.24 1.76
C MET A 84 3.89 -8.19 0.97
N HIS A 85 4.68 -7.69 0.02
CA HIS A 85 5.52 -8.52 -0.85
C HIS A 85 6.95 -8.66 -0.32
N ASP A 86 7.58 -9.77 -0.69
CA ASP A 86 9.01 -10.04 -0.48
C ASP A 86 9.76 -9.68 -1.77
N ASP A 87 10.55 -8.61 -1.73
CA ASP A 87 11.28 -8.09 -2.89
C ASP A 87 12.44 -9.01 -3.35
N PHE A 88 12.74 -10.08 -2.61
CA PHE A 88 13.93 -10.88 -2.85
C PHE A 88 13.70 -12.16 -3.64
N VAL A 89 12.47 -12.66 -3.70
CA VAL A 89 12.18 -13.96 -4.32
C VAL A 89 10.88 -13.91 -5.12
N ASP A 90 10.95 -14.32 -6.38
CA ASP A 90 9.74 -14.51 -7.17
C ASP A 90 9.04 -15.81 -6.77
N HIS A 91 7.80 -15.70 -6.30
CA HIS A 91 7.03 -16.84 -5.79
C HIS A 91 5.52 -16.72 -6.11
N PRO A 92 4.76 -17.81 -6.06
CA PRO A 92 3.29 -17.74 -6.01
C PRO A 92 2.83 -17.12 -4.69
N ILE A 93 1.58 -16.64 -4.63
CA ILE A 93 1.02 -16.04 -3.41
C ILE A 93 1.21 -16.91 -2.15
N SER A 94 1.67 -16.26 -1.08
CA SER A 94 1.92 -16.90 0.22
C SER A 94 1.45 -15.99 1.34
N VAL A 95 0.28 -16.27 1.92
CA VAL A 95 -0.35 -15.46 2.97
C VAL A 95 -1.07 -16.35 3.98
N SER A 96 -1.29 -15.84 5.19
CA SER A 96 -2.17 -16.52 6.15
C SER A 96 -3.64 -16.49 5.69
N ARG A 97 -4.52 -17.20 6.38
CA ARG A 97 -5.97 -17.14 6.13
C ARG A 97 -6.52 -15.72 6.29
N GLU A 98 -6.05 -14.98 7.28
CA GLU A 98 -6.43 -13.59 7.52
C GLU A 98 -5.92 -12.69 6.40
N GLY A 99 -4.69 -12.90 5.93
CA GLY A 99 -4.15 -12.23 4.75
C GLY A 99 -4.97 -12.51 3.50
N TRP A 100 -5.44 -13.74 3.30
CA TRP A 100 -6.31 -14.10 2.19
C TRP A 100 -7.65 -13.35 2.24
N LEU A 101 -8.29 -13.31 3.41
CA LEU A 101 -9.54 -12.57 3.60
C LEU A 101 -9.35 -11.06 3.38
N PHE A 102 -8.23 -10.50 3.84
CA PHE A 102 -7.85 -9.12 3.54
C PHE A 102 -7.78 -8.87 2.03
N LEU A 103 -7.08 -9.70 1.26
CA LEU A 103 -6.96 -9.52 -0.19
C LEU A 103 -8.32 -9.66 -0.90
N LYS A 104 -9.19 -10.57 -0.46
CA LYS A 104 -10.57 -10.65 -0.96
C LYS A 104 -11.32 -9.34 -0.76
N ARG A 105 -11.22 -8.72 0.41
CA ARG A 105 -11.86 -7.41 0.68
C ARG A 105 -11.30 -6.31 -0.21
N VAL A 106 -9.99 -6.30 -0.47
CA VAL A 106 -9.37 -5.35 -1.40
C VAL A 106 -9.92 -5.52 -2.81
N VAL A 107 -9.98 -6.76 -3.33
CA VAL A 107 -10.57 -7.04 -4.65
C VAL A 107 -12.02 -6.55 -4.72
N THR A 108 -12.83 -6.84 -3.70
CA THR A 108 -14.22 -6.37 -3.65
C THR A 108 -14.31 -4.84 -3.63
N PHE A 109 -13.50 -4.18 -2.80
CA PHE A 109 -13.53 -2.72 -2.68
C PHE A 109 -13.19 -2.01 -3.98
N LEU A 110 -12.23 -2.55 -4.75
CA LEU A 110 -11.86 -2.01 -6.06
C LEU A 110 -13.02 -2.05 -7.07
N ASP A 111 -14.04 -2.90 -6.86
CA ASP A 111 -15.25 -2.93 -7.69
C ASP A 111 -16.23 -1.79 -7.37
N THR A 112 -16.14 -1.23 -6.16
CA THR A 112 -17.09 -0.23 -5.65
C THR A 112 -16.76 1.20 -6.10
N ASP A 113 -17.70 2.13 -5.91
CA ASP A 113 -17.49 3.58 -5.97
C ASP A 113 -17.05 4.19 -4.62
N LEU A 114 -16.71 3.36 -3.62
CA LEU A 114 -16.33 3.86 -2.31
C LEU A 114 -14.98 4.58 -2.37
N GLU A 115 -14.83 5.56 -1.49
CA GLU A 115 -13.57 6.28 -1.27
C GLU A 115 -12.93 5.77 0.00
N LEU A 116 -11.63 5.49 -0.06
CA LEU A 116 -10.88 5.06 1.11
C LEU A 116 -10.86 6.20 2.13
N ARG A 117 -11.18 5.88 3.38
CA ARG A 117 -11.02 6.85 4.46
C ARG A 117 -9.54 7.07 4.72
N GLU A 118 -9.16 8.32 4.96
CA GLU A 118 -7.82 8.65 5.40
C GLU A 118 -7.47 7.79 6.62
N THR A 119 -6.53 6.86 6.41
CA THR A 119 -6.01 6.03 7.48
C THR A 119 -4.72 6.70 7.94
N PRO A 120 -4.57 7.08 9.22
CA PRO A 120 -3.36 7.73 9.65
C PRO A 120 -2.17 6.80 9.36
N ARG A 121 -1.14 7.35 8.72
CA ARG A 121 0.12 6.67 8.47
C ARG A 121 0.56 6.02 9.81
N TRP A 122 0.91 4.74 9.78
CA TRP A 122 1.30 3.94 10.97
C TRP A 122 0.17 3.38 11.85
N THR A 123 -1.10 3.52 11.47
CA THR A 123 -2.19 2.86 12.19
C THR A 123 -2.31 1.40 11.73
N ARG A 124 -2.54 0.49 12.68
CA ARG A 124 -2.89 -0.90 12.36
C ARG A 124 -4.18 -0.90 11.52
N LEU A 125 -4.13 -1.53 10.35
CA LEU A 125 -5.31 -1.68 9.50
C LEU A 125 -6.43 -2.38 10.29
N SER A 126 -7.66 -1.90 10.13
CA SER A 126 -8.82 -2.55 10.75
C SER A 126 -9.02 -3.93 10.15
N GLU A 127 -9.71 -4.80 10.89
CA GLU A 127 -10.04 -6.15 10.41
C GLU A 127 -10.83 -6.12 9.09
N PHE A 128 -11.63 -5.08 8.86
CA PHE A 128 -12.50 -4.93 7.70
C PHE A 128 -11.94 -4.00 6.62
N TRP A 129 -10.73 -3.47 6.80
CA TRP A 129 -10.08 -2.63 5.80
C TRP A 129 -10.08 -3.35 4.43
N PRO A 130 -10.35 -2.65 3.31
CA PRO A 130 -10.51 -1.19 3.16
C PRO A 130 -11.90 -0.62 3.46
N PHE A 131 -12.84 -1.45 3.90
CA PHE A 131 -14.16 -0.99 4.34
C PHE A 131 -14.09 -0.36 5.74
N ARG A 132 -15.02 0.55 6.02
CA ARG A 132 -15.14 1.23 7.30
C ARG A 132 -15.30 0.24 8.46
N ASP A 133 -16.19 -0.73 8.28
CA ASP A 133 -16.63 -1.66 9.32
C ASP A 133 -17.25 -2.93 8.69
N ALA A 134 -17.70 -3.83 9.56
CA ALA A 134 -18.32 -5.09 9.17
C ALA A 134 -19.62 -4.91 8.36
N THR A 135 -20.38 -3.85 8.62
CA THR A 135 -21.65 -3.58 7.94
C THR A 135 -21.38 -3.17 6.50
N GLU A 136 -20.46 -2.23 6.27
CA GLU A 136 -20.09 -1.80 4.93
C GLU A 136 -19.45 -2.93 4.11
N TRP A 137 -18.67 -3.80 4.75
CA TRP A 137 -18.20 -5.04 4.12
C TRP A 137 -19.37 -5.94 3.69
N SER A 138 -20.29 -6.26 4.61
CA SER A 138 -21.42 -7.17 4.35
C SER A 138 -22.34 -6.67 3.22
N GLU A 139 -22.49 -5.35 3.07
CA GLU A 139 -23.29 -4.74 1.99
C GLU A 139 -22.63 -4.93 0.61
N ASN A 140 -21.30 -5.03 0.57
CA ASN A 140 -20.54 -5.09 -0.67
C ASN A 140 -19.96 -6.48 -0.99
N GLU A 141 -19.94 -7.41 -0.03
CA GLU A 141 -19.29 -8.73 -0.16
C GLU A 141 -19.66 -9.47 -1.45
N SER A 142 -20.93 -9.42 -1.85
CA SER A 142 -21.44 -10.12 -3.04
C SER A 142 -20.87 -9.60 -4.36
N THR A 143 -20.41 -8.34 -4.42
CA THR A 143 -19.91 -7.71 -5.66
C THR A 143 -18.55 -8.28 -6.10
N GLY A 144 -17.69 -8.67 -5.16
CA GLY A 144 -16.32 -9.12 -5.46
C GLY A 144 -16.19 -10.62 -5.75
N LEU A 145 -17.27 -11.40 -5.67
CA LEU A 145 -17.21 -12.87 -5.76
C LEU A 145 -17.16 -13.41 -7.20
N ASP A 146 -17.35 -12.58 -8.22
CA ASP A 146 -17.43 -13.02 -9.63
C ASP A 146 -16.06 -13.37 -10.27
N ARG A 147 -14.94 -13.07 -9.59
CA ARG A 147 -13.59 -13.13 -10.19
C ARG A 147 -12.89 -14.50 -10.13
N GLN A 148 -13.63 -15.56 -9.85
CA GLN A 148 -13.12 -16.94 -9.74
C GLN A 148 -11.93 -17.06 -8.76
N ILE A 149 -11.93 -16.26 -7.69
CA ILE A 149 -10.89 -16.34 -6.65
C ILE A 149 -11.10 -17.65 -5.89
N PRO A 150 -10.10 -18.53 -5.81
CA PRO A 150 -10.24 -19.79 -5.10
C PRO A 150 -10.42 -19.56 -3.60
N ASP A 151 -10.99 -20.56 -2.93
CA ASP A 151 -10.98 -20.58 -1.47
C ASP A 151 -9.55 -20.71 -0.94
N TYR A 152 -9.34 -20.24 0.29
CA TYR A 152 -8.06 -20.38 0.95
C TYR A 152 -7.71 -21.86 1.16
N ASP A 153 -6.58 -22.28 0.62
CA ASP A 153 -5.99 -23.61 0.78
C ASP A 153 -4.66 -23.46 1.54
N PRO A 154 -4.55 -23.99 2.77
CA PRO A 154 -3.33 -23.86 3.57
C PRO A 154 -2.10 -24.53 2.94
N ASP A 155 -2.29 -25.57 2.12
CA ASP A 155 -1.17 -26.27 1.47
C ASP A 155 -0.62 -25.47 0.28
N LYS A 156 -1.46 -24.66 -0.36
CA LYS A 156 -1.08 -23.82 -1.50
C LYS A 156 -0.69 -22.40 -1.10
N HIS A 157 -1.54 -21.74 -0.32
CA HIS A 157 -1.44 -20.33 0.02
C HIS A 157 -0.79 -20.13 1.38
N GLY A 158 -1.02 -21.06 2.31
CA GLY A 158 -0.50 -21.00 3.66
C GLY A 158 0.93 -21.46 3.77
N ARG A 159 1.73 -21.42 2.67
CA ARG A 159 3.09 -21.96 2.62
C ARG A 159 3.75 -21.66 3.95
N PRO A 160 4.17 -22.67 4.73
CA PRO A 160 5.09 -22.39 5.82
C PRO A 160 6.23 -21.65 5.14
N ILE A 161 6.62 -20.48 5.66
CA ILE A 161 7.89 -19.87 5.31
C ILE A 161 8.89 -20.98 5.52
N GLY A 162 9.22 -21.66 4.42
CA GLY A 162 9.79 -22.98 4.46
C GLY A 162 11.25 -22.76 4.68
N HIS A 163 11.62 -22.43 5.92
CA HIS A 163 12.94 -22.63 6.46
C HIS A 163 14.06 -22.04 5.57
N TRP A 164 13.82 -21.04 4.71
CA TRP A 164 14.89 -20.57 3.82
C TRP A 164 15.95 -19.80 4.63
N TRP A 165 15.52 -19.16 5.72
CA TRP A 165 16.36 -18.72 6.83
C TRP A 165 17.11 -19.83 7.56
N ASN A 166 16.73 -21.10 7.41
CA ASN A 166 17.61 -22.22 7.74
C ASN A 166 17.95 -23.15 6.56
N ARG A 167 17.98 -22.58 5.34
CA ARG A 167 18.69 -23.11 4.16
C ARG A 167 19.99 -22.38 3.88
N ILE A 168 20.19 -21.17 4.42
CA ILE A 168 21.54 -20.83 4.84
C ILE A 168 21.81 -21.80 5.98
N PRO A 169 22.72 -22.81 5.85
CA PRO A 169 23.16 -23.52 7.03
C PRO A 169 23.55 -22.42 8.01
N THR A 170 23.03 -22.42 9.24
CA THR A 170 23.39 -21.39 10.23
C THR A 170 24.90 -21.10 10.19
N LEU A 171 25.72 -22.13 9.96
CA LEU A 171 27.14 -22.05 9.63
C LEU A 171 27.56 -21.07 8.53
N THR A 172 26.92 -21.01 7.35
CA THR A 172 27.32 -20.09 6.26
C THR A 172 26.97 -18.64 6.60
N GLY A 173 25.80 -18.39 7.20
CA GLY A 173 25.43 -17.06 7.69
C GLY A 173 26.35 -16.60 8.82
N PHE A 174 26.63 -17.48 9.79
CA PHE A 174 27.62 -17.25 10.84
C PHE A 174 29.03 -17.05 10.26
N ALA A 175 29.44 -17.78 9.22
CA ALA A 175 30.74 -17.63 8.60
C ALA A 175 30.89 -16.27 7.91
N ILE A 176 29.86 -15.76 7.23
CA ILE A 176 29.86 -14.42 6.64
C ILE A 176 29.97 -13.36 7.74
N ILE A 177 29.16 -13.47 8.81
CA ILE A 177 29.22 -12.53 9.95
C ILE A 177 30.60 -12.59 10.63
N LEU A 178 31.14 -13.79 10.89
CA LEU A 178 32.46 -13.97 11.50
C LEU A 178 33.58 -13.42 10.62
N ALA A 179 33.51 -13.63 9.31
CA ALA A 179 34.48 -13.07 8.37
C ALA A 179 34.44 -11.53 8.38
N MET A 180 33.25 -10.92 8.39
CA MET A 180 33.12 -9.46 8.51
C MET A 180 33.67 -8.93 9.84
N LEU A 181 33.38 -9.61 10.96
CA LEU A 181 33.94 -9.25 12.27
C LEU A 181 35.47 -9.38 12.29
N ALA A 182 36.02 -10.46 11.74
CA ALA A 182 37.47 -10.66 11.66
C ALA A 182 38.17 -9.55 10.87
N VAL A 183 37.57 -9.08 9.77
CA VAL A 183 38.07 -7.94 8.99
C VAL A 183 38.08 -6.66 9.86
N VAL A 184 36.99 -6.37 10.58
CA VAL A 184 36.92 -5.19 11.46
C VAL A 184 37.98 -5.26 12.57
N PHE A 185 38.16 -6.41 13.21
CA PHE A 185 39.19 -6.57 14.25
C PHE A 185 40.62 -6.48 13.69
N TYR A 186 40.86 -7.03 12.50
CA TYR A 186 42.18 -6.98 11.86
C TYR A 186 42.60 -5.54 11.51
N PHE A 187 41.66 -4.71 11.05
CA PHE A 187 41.92 -3.33 10.66
C PHE A 187 41.73 -2.31 11.79
N GLY A 188 41.01 -2.63 12.86
CA GLY A 188 40.73 -1.70 13.96
C GLY A 188 41.73 -1.71 15.13
N VAL A 189 42.67 -2.65 15.17
CA VAL A 189 43.64 -2.82 16.27
C VAL A 189 45.06 -2.36 15.88
N ASN A 190 45.29 -2.01 14.61
CA ASN A 190 46.52 -1.35 14.13
C ASN A 190 46.33 0.15 14.04
#